data_AF-A0AAV9ZRS1-F1
#
_entry.id   AF-A0AAV9ZRS1-F1
#
_cell.length_a   1.000
_cell.length_b   1.000
_cell.length_c   1.000
_cell.angle_alpha   90.00
_cell.angle_beta   90.00
_cell.angle_gamma   90.00
#
_symmetry.space_group_name_H-M   'P 1'
#
loop_
_entity.id
_entity.type
_entity.pdbx_description
1 polymer ?
#
loop_
_entity_poly.entity_id
_entity_poly.type
_entity_poly.pdbx_seq_one_letter_code
_entity_poly.pdbx_strand_id
1 'polypeptide(L)'
;PWVENKDGIPLDKKKSRALAAHLRMALNLVGNKQRAPFQWTDADLEVVKYVRTEMYTAYPDLRLCRHNWKLDAIMTLVYPSW
;
A
#
# COMPACT_ATOMS: atom_id res chain seq x y z
N PRO A 1 -11.85 5.14 3.72
CA PRO A 1 -11.07 4.78 4.93
C PRO A 1 -9.92 5.80 5.13
N TRP A 2 -9.97 6.56 6.22
CA TRP A 2 -9.05 7.65 6.50
C TRP A 2 -7.72 7.07 6.99
N VAL A 3 -6.66 7.24 6.20
CA VAL A 3 -5.32 6.85 6.63
C VAL A 3 -4.84 7.96 7.57
N GLU A 4 -4.65 7.66 8.86
CA GLU A 4 -4.10 8.64 9.81
C GLU A 4 -2.58 8.52 9.88
N ASN A 5 -1.86 9.59 10.25
CA ASN A 5 -0.43 9.57 10.51
C ASN A 5 -0.14 9.02 11.93
N LYS A 6 1.11 9.05 12.39
CA LYS A 6 1.50 8.51 13.71
C LYS A 6 0.90 9.27 14.90
N ASP A 7 0.41 10.48 14.67
CA ASP A 7 -0.14 11.39 15.69
C ASP A 7 -1.68 11.38 15.68
N GLY A 8 -2.31 10.41 14.99
CA GLY A 8 -3.76 10.34 14.83
C GLY A 8 -4.35 11.41 13.91
N ILE A 9 -3.50 12.14 13.17
CA ILE A 9 -3.96 13.18 12.23
C ILE A 9 -4.29 12.51 10.90
N PRO A 10 -5.51 12.67 10.36
CA PRO A 10 -5.84 12.20 9.03
C PRO A 10 -4.83 12.71 8.00
N LEU A 11 -4.27 11.81 7.19
CA LEU A 11 -3.51 12.20 6.01
C LEU A 11 -4.41 13.06 5.15
N ASP A 12 -3.96 14.29 4.89
CA ASP A 12 -4.55 15.21 3.93
C ASP A 12 -5.13 14.44 2.74
N LYS A 13 -6.39 14.72 2.36
CA LYS A 13 -7.08 14.08 1.24
C LYS A 13 -6.20 14.03 -0.01
N LYS A 14 -5.38 15.06 -0.25
CA LYS A 14 -4.43 15.09 -1.37
C LYS A 14 -3.34 14.01 -1.23
N LYS A 15 -2.74 13.87 -0.05
CA LYS A 15 -1.74 12.83 0.26
C LYS A 15 -2.34 11.43 0.18
N SER A 16 -3.55 11.25 0.72
CA SER A 16 -4.27 9.97 0.67
C SER A 16 -4.57 9.53 -0.77
N ARG A 17 -5.00 10.46 -1.63
CA ARG A 17 -5.22 10.17 -3.07
C ARG A 17 -3.91 9.84 -3.79
N ALA A 18 -2.84 10.60 -3.54
CA ALA A 18 -1.54 10.35 -4.13
C ALA A 18 -0.99 8.97 -3.73
N LEU A 19 -1.10 8.62 -2.46
CA LEU A 19 -0.70 7.31 -1.95
C LEU A 19 -1.48 6.18 -2.61
N ALA A 20 -2.81 6.29 -2.71
CA ALA A 20 -3.63 5.28 -3.37
C ALA A 20 -3.32 5.17 -4.88
N ALA A 21 -3.05 6.28 -5.56
CA ALA A 21 -2.66 6.28 -6.96
C ALA A 21 -1.31 5.58 -7.16
N HIS A 22 -0.32 5.90 -6.34
CA HIS A 22 1.01 5.26 -6.39
C HIS A 22 0.90 3.76 -6.10
N LEU A 23 0.10 3.37 -5.12
CA LEU A 23 -0.14 1.97 -4.80
C LEU A 23 -0.73 1.20 -5.97
N ARG A 24 -1.73 1.78 -6.65
CA ARG A 24 -2.32 1.18 -7.86
C ARG A 24 -1.31 1.08 -9.00
N MET A 25 -0.38 2.03 -9.14
CA MET A 25 0.71 1.92 -10.12
C MET A 25 1.62 0.73 -9.81
N ALA A 26 2.03 0.56 -8.55
CA ALA A 26 2.84 -0.58 -8.13
C ALA A 26 2.10 -1.92 -8.39
N LEU A 27 0.79 -1.96 -8.10
CA LEU A 27 -0.05 -3.12 -8.40
C LEU A 27 -0.20 -3.41 -9.90
N ASN A 28 -0.38 -2.38 -10.74
CA ASN A 28 -0.39 -2.53 -12.20
C ASN A 28 0.91 -3.16 -12.72
N LEU A 29 2.06 -2.78 -12.17
CA LEU A 29 3.34 -3.38 -12.55
C LEU A 29 3.45 -4.86 -12.16
N VAL A 30 2.86 -5.24 -11.02
CA VAL A 30 2.77 -6.64 -10.58
C VAL A 30 1.79 -7.44 -11.46
N GLY A 31 0.62 -6.87 -11.74
CA GLY A 31 -0.41 -7.46 -12.61
C GLY A 31 0.07 -7.68 -14.04
N ASN A 32 0.76 -6.70 -14.63
CA ASN A 32 1.34 -6.81 -15.97
C ASN A 32 2.38 -7.94 -16.08
N LYS A 33 3.01 -8.31 -14.96
CA LYS A 33 3.95 -9.45 -14.88
C LYS A 33 3.26 -10.78 -14.58
N GLN A 34 1.92 -10.81 -14.55
CA GLN A 34 1.10 -11.98 -14.18
C GLN A 34 1.44 -12.54 -12.80
N ARG A 35 1.86 -11.66 -11.87
CA ARG A 35 2.21 -12.03 -10.49
C ARG A 35 1.21 -11.53 -9.45
N ALA A 36 0.11 -10.91 -9.88
CA ALA A 36 -0.91 -10.43 -8.97
C ALA A 36 -1.81 -11.60 -8.53
N PRO A 37 -1.91 -11.92 -7.23
CA PRO A 37 -2.79 -12.97 -6.74
C PRO A 37 -4.27 -12.57 -6.83
N PHE A 38 -5.18 -13.52 -6.62
CA PHE A 38 -6.60 -13.20 -6.49
C PHE A 38 -6.90 -12.42 -5.19
N GLN A 39 -6.26 -12.79 -4.08
CA GLN A 39 -6.32 -12.06 -2.81
C GLN A 39 -4.94 -11.54 -2.44
N TRP A 40 -4.87 -10.32 -1.90
CA TRP A 40 -3.59 -9.76 -1.46
C TRP A 40 -2.88 -10.62 -0.40
N THR A 41 -3.65 -11.32 0.44
CA THR A 41 -3.11 -12.26 1.44
C THR A 41 -2.37 -13.45 0.83
N ASP A 42 -2.63 -13.76 -0.44
CA ASP A 42 -1.98 -14.84 -1.19
C ASP A 42 -0.80 -14.32 -2.03
N ALA A 43 -0.43 -13.04 -1.90
CA ALA A 43 0.69 -12.47 -2.62
C ALA A 43 1.99 -13.17 -2.24
N ASP A 44 2.79 -13.50 -3.25
CA ASP A 44 4.11 -14.08 -3.02
C ASP A 44 5.02 -13.10 -2.24
N LEU A 45 6.00 -13.65 -1.53
CA LEU A 45 6.90 -12.85 -0.69
C LEU A 45 7.68 -11.79 -1.51
N GLU A 46 7.96 -12.05 -2.79
CA GLU A 46 8.68 -11.11 -3.65
C GLU A 46 7.81 -9.89 -4.01
N VAL A 47 6.54 -10.11 -4.33
CA VAL A 47 5.53 -9.10 -4.62
C VAL A 47 5.25 -8.26 -3.38
N VAL A 48 5.06 -8.92 -2.23
CA VAL A 48 4.87 -8.21 -0.95
C VAL A 48 6.10 -7.35 -0.64
N LYS A 49 7.31 -7.89 -0.81
CA LYS A 49 8.56 -7.16 -0.59
C LYS A 49 8.71 -6.00 -1.56
N TYR A 50 8.39 -6.19 -2.84
CA TYR A 50 8.44 -5.15 -3.86
C TYR A 50 7.50 -3.99 -3.53
N VAL A 51 6.21 -4.26 -3.34
CA VAL A 51 5.21 -3.23 -3.04
C VAL A 51 5.55 -2.50 -1.74
N ARG A 52 5.99 -3.22 -0.70
CA ARG A 52 6.44 -2.60 0.55
C ARG A 52 7.65 -1.70 0.34
N THR A 53 8.66 -2.16 -0.41
CA THR A 53 9.87 -1.37 -0.67
C THR A 53 9.53 -0.10 -1.43
N GLU A 54 8.71 -0.18 -2.46
CA GLU A 54 8.26 0.97 -3.24
C GLU A 54 7.52 1.99 -2.37
N MET A 55 6.52 1.53 -1.63
CA MET A 55 5.67 2.40 -0.81
C MET A 55 6.40 2.99 0.39
N TYR A 56 7.31 2.25 1.03
CA TYR A 56 8.10 2.76 2.16
C TYR A 56 9.23 3.69 1.74
N THR A 57 9.71 3.56 0.51
CA THR A 57 10.68 4.50 -0.07
C THR A 57 9.98 5.83 -0.40
N ALA A 58 8.81 5.77 -1.01
CA ALA A 58 8.03 6.95 -1.39
C ALA A 58 7.32 7.64 -0.21
N TYR A 59 6.89 6.87 0.79
CA TYR A 59 6.16 7.36 1.96
C TYR A 59 6.77 6.81 3.26
N PRO A 60 7.91 7.38 3.71
CA PRO A 60 8.60 6.93 4.93
C PRO A 60 7.70 6.92 6.18
N ASP A 61 6.70 7.80 6.24
CA ASP A 61 5.73 7.88 7.34
C ASP A 61 4.96 6.57 7.56
N LEU A 62 4.80 5.74 6.52
CA LEU A 62 4.17 4.43 6.64
C LEU A 62 5.02 3.46 7.48
N ARG A 63 6.35 3.65 7.53
CA ARG A 63 7.29 2.86 8.34
C ARG A 63 7.22 3.22 9.83
N LEU A 64 6.69 4.41 10.17
CA LEU A 64 6.60 4.89 11.55
C LEU A 64 5.52 4.18 12.37
N CYS A 65 4.76 3.29 11.74
CA CYS A 65 3.66 2.57 12.36
C CYS A 65 4.14 1.20 12.83
N ARG A 66 3.85 0.86 14.10
CA ARG A 66 4.28 -0.41 14.72
C ARG A 66 3.89 -1.61 13.82
N HIS A 67 4.82 -2.52 13.55
CA HIS A 67 4.58 -3.68 12.67
C HIS A 67 4.13 -3.36 11.23
N ASN A 68 4.32 -2.12 10.75
CA ASN A 68 3.97 -1.74 9.38
C ASN A 68 2.48 -1.93 9.01
N TRP A 69 1.59 -1.99 10.01
CA TRP A 69 0.19 -2.37 9.83
C TRP A 69 -0.58 -1.48 8.84
N LYS A 70 -0.19 -0.21 8.69
CA LYS A 70 -0.93 0.74 7.86
C LYS A 70 -0.91 0.39 6.39
N LEU A 71 0.22 -0.04 5.84
CA LEU A 71 0.25 -0.42 4.44
C LEU A 71 -0.60 -1.67 4.21
N ASP A 72 -0.51 -2.66 5.11
CA ASP A 72 -1.32 -3.87 5.02
C ASP A 72 -2.82 -3.54 5.10
N ALA A 73 -3.23 -2.64 6.00
CA ALA A 73 -4.61 -2.18 6.08
C ALA A 73 -5.07 -1.45 4.81
N ILE A 74 -4.22 -0.59 4.24
CA ILE A 74 -4.50 0.09 2.96
C ILE A 74 -4.64 -0.94 1.84
N MET A 75 -3.78 -1.96 1.80
CA MET A 75 -3.83 -3.02 0.80
C MET A 75 -5.14 -3.81 0.87
N THR A 76 -5.57 -4.21 2.06
CA THR A 76 -6.86 -4.88 2.27
C THR A 76 -8.05 -4.05 1.76
N LEU A 77 -7.94 -2.72 1.82
CA LEU A 77 -8.98 -1.81 1.36
C LEU A 77 -8.94 -1.51 -0.14
N VAL A 78 -7.74 -1.39 -0.72
CA VAL A 78 -7.54 -0.97 -2.12
C VAL A 78 -7.57 -2.16 -3.07
N TYR A 79 -6.92 -3.27 -2.70
CA TYR A 79 -6.71 -4.42 -3.57
C TYR A 79 -8.00 -5.05 -4.13
N PRO A 80 -9.10 -5.21 -3.36
CA PRO A 80 -10.35 -5.76 -3.91
C PRO A 80 -11.03 -4.86 -4.95
N SER A 81 -10.57 -3.61 -5.08
CA SER A 81 -11.11 -2.59 -5.99
C SER A 81 -10.09 -2.09 -7.03
N TRP A 82 -8.94 -2.76 -7.11
CA TRP A 82 -7.94 -2.59 -8.16
C TRP A 82 -8.25 -3.57 -9.30
#